data_AF-A0A7X8SQZ8-F1
#
_entry.id   AF-A0A7X8SQZ8-F1
#
_cell.length_a   1.000
_cell.length_b   1.000
_cell.length_c   1.000
_cell.angle_alpha   90.00
_cell.angle_beta   90.00
_cell.angle_gamma   90.00
#
_symmetry.space_group_name_H-M   'P 1'
#
loop_
_entity.id
_entity.type
_entity.pdbx_description
1 polymer ?
#
loop_
_entity_poly.entity_id
_entity_poly.type
_entity_poly.pdbx_seq_one_letter_code
_entity_poly.pdbx_strand_id
1 'polypeptide(L)'
;MVFSIPFWEKHPLHLIISDLSDDFTNDDDMSMVNALSVIRTILDNNSLIDTTKGLFTMLNSGNWRVHVLVVVILIMDIKFRTEEVFSLIRARIRVGTWASPQLLVVLNAYDNQFPQNMMDVLDDSFEIRGYVNLDNTSKLGSNAFIKEQSQKVKSAMKWLINNEFEADNEGMKMAKSWSIRLLQIQEYLDKKN
;
A
#
# COMPACT_ATOMS: atom_id res chain seq x y z
N MET A 1 -12.98 10.84 -15.47
CA MET A 1 -11.72 11.57 -15.16
C MET A 1 -11.13 11.11 -13.81
N VAL A 2 -11.38 9.88 -13.37
CA VAL A 2 -11.26 9.56 -11.93
C VAL A 2 -9.82 9.28 -11.51
N PHE A 3 -9.05 8.60 -12.35
CA PHE A 3 -7.60 8.44 -12.20
C PHE A 3 -7.00 8.31 -13.61
N SER A 4 -6.99 9.40 -14.38
CA SER A 4 -6.39 9.31 -15.72
C SER A 4 -4.89 9.13 -15.57
N ILE A 5 -4.31 8.19 -16.34
CA ILE A 5 -2.87 7.91 -16.48
C ILE A 5 -1.97 9.18 -16.42
N PRO A 6 -2.34 10.34 -16.99
CA PRO A 6 -1.57 11.59 -16.86
C PRO A 6 -1.27 12.07 -15.43
N PHE A 7 -2.14 11.79 -14.44
CA PHE A 7 -1.86 12.10 -13.03
C PHE A 7 -0.62 11.34 -12.52
N TRP A 8 -0.47 10.10 -12.96
CA TRP A 8 0.61 9.20 -12.56
C TRP A 8 1.89 9.36 -13.38
N GLU A 9 1.77 9.91 -14.59
CA GLU A 9 2.91 10.10 -15.49
C GLU A 9 3.58 11.46 -15.34
N LYS A 10 2.89 12.48 -14.79
CA LYS A 10 3.46 13.82 -14.67
C LYS A 10 4.35 14.03 -13.45
N HIS A 11 4.21 13.28 -12.35
CA HIS A 11 5.04 13.48 -11.15
C HIS A 11 5.33 12.19 -10.36
N PRO A 12 6.54 12.03 -9.77
CA PRO A 12 6.90 10.90 -8.93
C PRO A 12 6.33 11.00 -7.50
N LEU A 13 5.15 11.61 -7.30
CA LEU A 13 4.49 11.69 -5.98
C LEU A 13 4.25 10.31 -5.37
N HIS A 14 4.09 9.29 -6.20
CA HIS A 14 4.01 7.90 -5.77
C HIS A 14 5.28 7.41 -5.04
N LEU A 15 6.47 7.96 -5.32
CA LEU A 15 7.73 7.57 -4.66
C LEU A 15 7.81 8.10 -3.23
N ILE A 16 7.43 9.36 -3.00
CA ILE A 16 7.34 9.95 -1.65
C ILE A 16 6.38 9.14 -0.78
N ILE A 17 5.28 8.66 -1.37
CA ILE A 17 4.32 7.80 -0.68
C ILE A 17 4.87 6.37 -0.49
N SER A 18 5.60 5.81 -1.46
CA SER A 18 6.13 4.43 -1.42
C SER A 18 7.11 4.20 -0.27
N ASP A 19 7.91 5.23 0.04
CA ASP A 19 8.89 5.20 1.11
C ASP A 19 8.44 5.96 2.35
N LEU A 20 7.28 6.64 2.32
CA LEU A 20 6.85 7.70 3.24
C LEU A 20 7.98 8.72 3.55
N SER A 21 8.93 8.90 2.63
CA SER A 21 10.18 9.59 2.92
C SER A 21 9.99 11.11 2.87
N ASP A 22 10.37 11.71 4.00
CA ASP A 22 10.71 13.10 4.26
C ASP A 22 9.63 14.18 4.50
N ASP A 23 10.09 15.02 5.45
CA ASP A 23 9.57 16.18 6.13
C ASP A 23 8.16 16.66 5.76
N PHE A 24 7.23 16.45 6.69
CA PHE A 24 5.96 17.21 6.77
C PHE A 24 6.17 18.72 6.95
N THR A 25 7.42 19.20 6.99
CA THR A 25 7.81 20.58 7.32
C THR A 25 8.18 21.42 6.10
N ASN A 26 8.43 20.83 4.92
CA ASN A 26 8.80 21.58 3.72
C ASN A 26 7.64 21.70 2.73
N ASP A 27 7.39 22.94 2.30
CA ASP A 27 6.33 23.34 1.35
C ASP A 27 6.70 23.07 -0.13
N ASP A 28 7.69 22.19 -0.36
CA ASP A 28 8.13 21.84 -1.71
C ASP A 28 7.02 21.07 -2.46
N ASP A 29 6.95 21.27 -3.78
CA ASP A 29 6.05 20.55 -4.71
C ASP A 29 6.16 19.01 -4.60
N MET A 30 7.22 18.52 -3.95
CA MET A 30 7.55 17.13 -3.69
C MET A 30 7.43 16.74 -2.20
N SER A 31 6.46 17.31 -1.49
CA SER A 31 6.17 16.98 -0.09
C SER A 31 5.02 15.97 0.07
N MET A 32 5.04 15.21 1.17
CA MET A 32 3.92 14.35 1.57
C MET A 32 2.61 15.15 1.70
N VAL A 33 2.69 16.37 2.20
CA VAL A 33 1.54 17.28 2.35
C VAL A 33 0.88 17.57 1.01
N ASN A 34 1.68 17.89 -0.01
CA ASN A 34 1.17 18.15 -1.35
C ASN A 34 0.60 16.87 -1.99
N ALA A 35 1.27 15.73 -1.83
CA ALA A 35 0.77 14.45 -2.32
C ALA A 35 -0.62 14.10 -1.73
N LEU A 36 -0.78 14.26 -0.41
CA LEU A 36 -2.05 14.04 0.28
C LEU A 36 -3.11 15.05 -0.17
N SER A 37 -2.77 16.35 -0.25
CA SER A 37 -3.71 17.41 -0.67
C SER A 37 -4.31 17.16 -2.06
N VAL A 38 -3.48 16.76 -3.02
CA VAL A 38 -3.94 16.46 -4.38
C VAL A 38 -4.85 15.23 -4.39
N ILE A 39 -4.50 14.17 -3.65
CA ILE A 39 -5.35 12.98 -3.54
C ILE A 39 -6.68 13.32 -2.87
N ARG A 40 -6.67 14.14 -1.82
CA ARG A 40 -7.89 14.63 -1.16
C ARG A 40 -8.82 15.35 -2.14
N THR A 41 -8.26 16.25 -2.94
CA THR A 41 -9.00 16.99 -3.97
C THR A 41 -9.62 16.04 -4.99
N ILE A 42 -8.94 14.97 -5.38
CA ILE A 42 -9.50 13.94 -6.27
C ILE A 42 -10.67 13.23 -5.58
N LEU A 43 -10.49 12.80 -4.33
CA LEU A 43 -11.52 12.09 -3.58
C LEU A 43 -12.78 12.95 -3.36
N ASP A 44 -12.61 14.23 -3.01
CA ASP A 44 -13.72 15.16 -2.76
C ASP A 44 -14.52 15.47 -4.04
N ASN A 45 -13.87 15.43 -5.20
CA ASN A 45 -14.50 15.71 -6.50
C ASN A 45 -15.12 14.48 -7.18
N ASN A 46 -15.02 13.29 -6.59
CA ASN A 46 -15.55 12.06 -7.18
C ASN A 46 -16.49 11.33 -6.22
N SER A 47 -17.51 10.67 -6.77
CA SER A 47 -18.40 9.83 -5.96
C SER A 47 -17.67 8.59 -5.45
N LEU A 48 -18.11 8.03 -4.32
CA LEU A 48 -17.57 6.76 -3.81
C LEU A 48 -17.63 5.66 -4.88
N ILE A 49 -18.73 5.59 -5.64
CA ILE A 49 -18.93 4.61 -6.71
C ILE A 49 -17.89 4.79 -7.81
N ASP A 50 -17.64 6.02 -8.26
CA ASP A 50 -16.70 6.30 -9.35
C ASP A 50 -15.26 6.06 -8.93
N THR A 51 -14.88 6.50 -7.73
CA THR A 51 -13.55 6.25 -7.17
C THR A 51 -13.33 4.77 -6.94
N THR A 52 -14.34 4.04 -6.44
CA THR A 52 -14.30 2.58 -6.30
C THR A 52 -14.11 1.90 -7.65
N LYS A 53 -14.90 2.26 -8.68
CA LYS A 53 -14.73 1.74 -10.06
C LYS A 53 -13.34 2.05 -10.64
N GLY A 54 -12.82 3.26 -10.39
CA GLY A 54 -11.49 3.69 -10.80
C GLY A 54 -10.41 2.82 -10.16
N LEU A 55 -10.52 2.58 -8.84
CA LEU A 55 -9.67 1.64 -8.14
C LEU A 55 -9.79 0.26 -8.75
N PHE A 56 -10.99 -0.33 -8.84
CA PHE A 56 -11.19 -1.66 -9.46
C PHE A 56 -10.56 -1.78 -10.85
N THR A 57 -10.65 -0.74 -11.67
CA THR A 57 -10.05 -0.71 -13.01
C THR A 57 -8.52 -0.73 -12.95
N MET A 58 -7.94 0.09 -12.09
CA MET A 58 -6.49 0.12 -11.84
C MET A 58 -5.99 -1.18 -11.22
N LEU A 59 -6.77 -1.75 -10.31
CA LEU A 59 -6.53 -3.03 -9.67
C LEU A 59 -6.54 -4.14 -10.74
N ASN A 60 -7.49 -4.15 -11.67
CA ASN A 60 -7.53 -5.19 -12.70
C ASN A 60 -6.46 -5.05 -13.79
N SER A 61 -5.78 -3.89 -13.89
CA SER A 61 -4.70 -3.68 -14.87
C SER A 61 -3.31 -4.12 -14.38
N GLY A 62 -3.18 -4.64 -13.15
CA GLY A 62 -1.91 -5.17 -12.63
C GLY A 62 -0.83 -4.10 -12.39
N ASN A 63 -1.21 -2.82 -12.40
CA ASN A 63 -0.28 -1.72 -12.15
C ASN A 63 0.16 -1.72 -10.68
N TRP A 64 1.46 -1.78 -10.42
CA TRP A 64 1.98 -1.82 -9.06
C TRP A 64 1.72 -0.50 -8.31
N ARG A 65 1.69 0.66 -8.98
CA ARG A 65 1.45 1.97 -8.33
C ARG A 65 0.10 2.06 -7.62
N VAL A 66 -0.79 1.14 -7.92
CA VAL A 66 -2.13 1.05 -7.35
C VAL A 66 -2.09 0.64 -5.88
N HIS A 67 -1.12 -0.15 -5.42
CA HIS A 67 -1.02 -0.47 -3.99
C HIS A 67 -0.70 0.78 -3.15
N VAL A 68 0.14 1.68 -3.68
CA VAL A 68 0.49 2.96 -3.06
C VAL A 68 -0.74 3.86 -2.99
N LEU A 69 -1.53 3.92 -4.07
CA LEU A 69 -2.78 4.67 -4.11
C LEU A 69 -3.82 4.13 -3.10
N VAL A 70 -4.00 2.81 -3.06
CA VAL A 70 -4.94 2.17 -2.13
C VAL A 70 -4.55 2.45 -0.69
N VAL A 71 -3.27 2.35 -0.37
CA VAL A 71 -2.71 2.74 0.94
C VAL A 71 -3.14 4.17 1.30
N VAL A 72 -2.93 5.14 0.40
CA VAL A 72 -3.28 6.54 0.71
C VAL A 72 -4.78 6.75 0.80
N ILE A 73 -5.57 6.19 -0.10
CA ILE A 73 -7.03 6.36 -0.06
C ILE A 73 -7.61 5.77 1.23
N LEU A 74 -7.14 4.59 1.65
CA LEU A 74 -7.58 3.99 2.91
C LEU A 74 -7.20 4.85 4.12
N ILE A 75 -6.01 5.46 4.09
CA ILE A 75 -5.58 6.39 5.13
C ILE A 75 -6.47 7.64 5.14
N MET A 76 -6.84 8.18 3.98
CA MET A 76 -7.49 9.49 3.87
C MET A 76 -9.02 9.48 3.93
N ASP A 77 -9.69 8.37 3.58
CA ASP A 77 -11.15 8.36 3.42
C ASP A 77 -11.82 7.14 4.07
N ILE A 78 -12.65 7.40 5.09
CA ILE A 78 -13.43 6.39 5.81
C ILE A 78 -14.42 5.65 4.89
N LYS A 79 -14.92 6.29 3.82
CA LYS A 79 -15.85 5.68 2.87
C LYS A 79 -15.21 4.51 2.11
N PHE A 80 -13.88 4.48 2.03
CA PHE A 80 -13.12 3.37 1.42
C PHE A 80 -12.78 2.25 2.39
N ARG A 81 -12.96 2.46 3.69
CA ARG A 81 -12.72 1.45 4.73
C ARG A 81 -13.91 0.50 4.87
N THR A 82 -14.34 -0.06 3.73
CA THR A 82 -15.47 -0.99 3.65
C THR A 82 -14.98 -2.41 3.44
N GLU A 83 -15.81 -3.37 3.87
CA GLU A 83 -15.52 -4.79 3.75
C GLU A 83 -15.32 -5.24 2.29
N GLU A 84 -16.01 -4.62 1.33
CA GLU A 84 -15.85 -4.91 -0.10
C GLU A 84 -14.43 -4.60 -0.59
N VAL A 85 -13.89 -3.43 -0.22
CA VAL A 85 -12.54 -3.00 -0.58
C VAL A 85 -11.51 -3.91 0.09
N PHE A 86 -11.65 -4.19 1.39
CA PHE A 86 -10.74 -5.08 2.10
C PHE A 86 -10.77 -6.51 1.55
N SER A 87 -11.95 -7.05 1.25
CA SER A 87 -12.11 -8.37 0.65
C SER A 87 -11.34 -8.51 -0.65
N LEU A 88 -11.42 -7.50 -1.53
CA LEU A 88 -10.65 -7.50 -2.77
C LEU A 88 -9.14 -7.48 -2.52
N ILE A 89 -8.68 -6.61 -1.62
CA ILE A 89 -7.25 -6.48 -1.33
C ILE A 89 -6.71 -7.81 -0.78
N ARG A 90 -7.44 -8.44 0.14
CA ARG A 90 -7.09 -9.75 0.70
C ARG A 90 -7.07 -10.85 -0.36
N ALA A 91 -8.02 -10.86 -1.29
CA ALA A 91 -8.03 -11.81 -2.41
C ALA A 91 -6.77 -11.67 -3.29
N ARG A 92 -6.27 -10.44 -3.48
CA ARG A 92 -5.07 -10.15 -4.26
C ARG A 92 -3.80 -10.57 -3.52
N ILE A 93 -3.72 -10.26 -2.23
CA ILE A 93 -2.63 -10.72 -1.36
C ILE A 93 -2.56 -12.25 -1.38
N ARG A 94 -3.69 -12.96 -1.21
CA ARG A 94 -3.74 -14.44 -1.25
C ARG A 94 -3.13 -15.06 -2.50
N VAL A 95 -3.26 -14.41 -3.66
CA VAL A 95 -2.68 -14.90 -4.92
C VAL A 95 -1.27 -14.37 -5.20
N GLY A 96 -0.62 -13.76 -4.19
CA GLY A 96 0.75 -13.26 -4.30
C GLY A 96 0.86 -11.95 -5.08
N THR A 97 -0.23 -11.20 -5.24
CA THR A 97 -0.23 -9.90 -5.92
C THR A 97 -0.51 -8.78 -4.93
N TRP A 98 0.20 -7.66 -5.08
CA TRP A 98 0.06 -6.50 -4.17
C TRP A 98 0.21 -6.87 -2.70
N ALA A 99 1.15 -7.75 -2.40
CA ALA A 99 1.59 -7.92 -1.05
C ALA A 99 2.86 -7.08 -0.87
N SER A 100 2.78 -6.08 0.01
CA SER A 100 3.92 -5.26 0.42
C SER A 100 3.79 -4.93 1.91
N PRO A 101 4.91 -4.80 2.65
CA PRO A 101 4.88 -4.41 4.06
C PRO A 101 4.01 -3.18 4.34
N GLN A 102 4.04 -2.20 3.43
CA GLN A 102 3.29 -0.96 3.51
C GLN A 102 1.78 -1.17 3.54
N LEU A 103 1.26 -1.94 2.59
CA LEU A 103 -0.16 -2.22 2.50
C LEU A 103 -0.63 -3.08 3.68
N LEU A 104 0.21 -4.03 4.11
CA LEU A 104 -0.10 -4.84 5.29
C LEU A 104 -0.24 -4.00 6.56
N VAL A 105 0.60 -2.98 6.75
CA VAL A 105 0.47 -2.04 7.89
C VAL A 105 -0.87 -1.31 7.86
N VAL A 106 -1.28 -0.80 6.68
CA VAL A 106 -2.56 -0.10 6.54
C VAL A 106 -3.74 -1.03 6.79
N LEU A 107 -3.71 -2.24 6.24
CA LEU A 107 -4.77 -3.21 6.50
C LEU A 107 -4.82 -3.59 7.98
N ASN A 108 -3.68 -3.83 8.62
CA ASN A 108 -3.64 -4.13 10.05
C ASN A 108 -4.26 -3.02 10.91
N ALA A 109 -4.17 -1.76 10.48
CA ALA A 109 -4.74 -0.62 11.20
C ALA A 109 -6.25 -0.45 11.02
N TYR A 110 -6.83 -0.92 9.91
CA TYR A 110 -8.23 -0.61 9.54
C TYR A 110 -9.13 -1.82 9.27
N ASP A 111 -8.56 -2.98 8.98
CA ASP A 111 -9.27 -4.24 8.77
C ASP A 111 -9.23 -5.08 10.06
N ASN A 112 -10.35 -5.10 10.78
CA ASN A 112 -10.48 -5.85 12.03
C ASN A 112 -10.28 -7.37 11.87
N GLN A 113 -10.41 -7.90 10.65
CA GLN A 113 -10.19 -9.31 10.34
C GLN A 113 -8.79 -9.59 9.81
N PHE A 114 -7.90 -8.59 9.78
CA PHE A 114 -6.56 -8.71 9.22
C PHE A 114 -5.77 -9.89 9.82
N PRO A 115 -5.67 -10.07 11.16
CA PRO A 115 -4.87 -11.15 11.73
C PRO A 115 -5.33 -12.54 11.24
N GLN A 116 -6.64 -12.80 11.31
CA GLN A 116 -7.21 -14.07 10.88
C GLN A 116 -6.97 -14.32 9.39
N ASN A 117 -7.21 -13.32 8.56
CA ASN A 117 -7.09 -13.47 7.11
C ASN A 117 -5.64 -13.61 6.63
N MET A 118 -4.69 -12.98 7.32
CA MET A 118 -3.27 -13.06 6.96
C MET A 118 -2.60 -14.31 7.53
N MET A 119 -3.09 -14.87 8.64
CA MET A 119 -2.66 -16.21 9.09
C MET A 119 -2.94 -17.26 8.01
N ASP A 120 -4.10 -17.19 7.34
CA ASP A 120 -4.42 -18.09 6.21
C ASP A 120 -3.48 -17.94 5.00
N VAL A 121 -2.77 -16.80 4.91
CA VAL A 121 -1.80 -16.51 3.84
C VAL A 121 -0.38 -16.90 4.25
N LEU A 122 -0.09 -16.89 5.55
CA LEU A 122 1.20 -17.27 6.13
C LEU A 122 1.39 -18.79 6.11
N ASP A 123 1.63 -19.31 4.92
CA ASP A 123 2.16 -20.65 4.69
C ASP A 123 3.51 -20.56 3.96
N ASP A 124 4.34 -21.60 4.09
CA ASP A 124 5.62 -21.72 3.41
C ASP A 124 5.46 -21.68 1.88
N SER A 125 4.28 -22.04 1.36
CA SER A 125 3.93 -21.98 -0.06
C SER A 125 3.60 -20.59 -0.62
N PHE A 126 3.41 -19.58 0.24
CA PHE A 126 3.14 -18.22 -0.24
C PHE A 126 4.34 -17.63 -0.99
N GLU A 127 4.09 -17.13 -2.20
CA GLU A 127 5.07 -16.47 -3.05
C GLU A 127 4.45 -15.28 -3.77
N ILE A 128 5.23 -14.22 -3.97
CA ILE A 128 4.85 -13.06 -4.77
C ILE A 128 4.86 -13.44 -6.25
N ARG A 129 3.74 -13.21 -6.94
CA ARG A 129 3.51 -13.59 -8.33
C ARG A 129 3.34 -12.42 -9.29
N GLY A 130 3.23 -11.20 -8.78
CA GLY A 130 2.89 -10.03 -9.60
C GLY A 130 3.66 -8.77 -9.23
N TYR A 131 4.89 -8.66 -9.73
CA TYR A 131 5.44 -7.39 -10.20
C TYR A 131 5.26 -7.39 -11.72
N VAL A 132 4.16 -6.82 -12.22
CA VAL A 132 3.90 -6.76 -13.66
C VAL A 132 4.91 -5.79 -14.28
N ASN A 133 5.81 -6.36 -15.10
CA ASN A 133 6.63 -5.74 -16.14
C ASN A 133 6.94 -4.23 -15.97
N LEU A 134 8.03 -3.93 -15.26
CA LEU A 134 8.78 -2.70 -15.46
C LEU A 134 9.94 -3.05 -16.39
N ASP A 135 9.83 -2.62 -17.64
CA ASP A 135 10.90 -2.48 -18.65
C ASP A 135 12.11 -3.41 -18.51
N ASN A 136 12.15 -4.49 -19.30
CA ASN A 136 13.33 -5.14 -19.91
C ASN A 136 14.69 -5.10 -19.14
N THR A 137 14.69 -5.19 -17.81
CA THR A 137 15.90 -5.19 -16.99
C THR A 137 15.85 -6.38 -16.02
N SER A 138 16.14 -7.55 -16.60
CA SER A 138 16.71 -8.84 -16.10
C SER A 138 16.77 -9.25 -14.60
N LYS A 139 16.31 -8.48 -13.61
CA LYS A 139 16.41 -8.83 -12.18
C LYS A 139 15.07 -9.10 -11.50
N LEU A 140 13.99 -8.42 -11.92
CA LEU A 140 12.64 -8.48 -11.31
C LEU A 140 11.85 -9.77 -11.59
N GLY A 141 12.33 -10.64 -12.48
CA GLY A 141 11.75 -11.96 -12.77
C GLY A 141 12.59 -13.13 -12.28
N SER A 142 13.68 -12.88 -11.55
CA SER A 142 14.51 -13.97 -11.02
C SER A 142 13.81 -14.62 -9.82
N ASN A 143 13.87 -15.95 -9.74
CA ASN A 143 13.35 -16.70 -8.57
C ASN A 143 13.97 -16.20 -7.25
N ALA A 144 15.20 -15.67 -7.27
CA ALA A 144 15.85 -15.08 -6.11
C ALA A 144 15.14 -13.80 -5.64
N PHE A 145 14.82 -12.88 -6.56
CA PHE A 145 14.07 -11.67 -6.24
C PHE A 145 12.66 -11.98 -5.72
N ILE A 146 11.93 -12.88 -6.38
CA ILE A 146 10.60 -13.31 -5.94
C ILE A 146 10.66 -13.87 -4.52
N LYS A 147 11.62 -14.75 -4.24
CA LYS A 147 11.82 -15.31 -2.90
C LYS A 147 12.14 -14.23 -1.88
N GLU A 148 13.04 -13.29 -2.19
CA GLU A 148 13.38 -12.18 -1.30
C GLU A 148 12.15 -11.33 -0.96
N GLN A 149 11.37 -10.92 -1.95
CA GLN A 149 10.14 -10.14 -1.72
C GLN A 149 9.09 -10.94 -0.93
N SER A 150 8.96 -12.22 -1.22
CA SER A 150 8.06 -13.11 -0.49
C SER A 150 8.47 -13.22 0.98
N GLN A 151 9.76 -13.34 1.28
CA GLN A 151 10.27 -13.34 2.65
C GLN A 151 10.03 -12.00 3.36
N LYS A 152 10.26 -10.87 2.68
CA LYS A 152 9.95 -9.53 3.23
C LYS A 152 8.47 -9.42 3.62
N VAL A 153 7.57 -9.86 2.74
CA VAL A 153 6.13 -9.84 3.02
C VAL A 153 5.76 -10.78 4.16
N LYS A 154 6.26 -12.01 4.17
CA LYS A 154 5.98 -12.99 5.23
C LYS A 154 6.41 -12.46 6.59
N SER A 155 7.61 -11.91 6.70
CA SER A 155 8.09 -11.42 7.98
C SER A 155 7.43 -10.13 8.42
N ALA A 156 6.97 -9.28 7.49
CA ALA A 156 6.05 -8.18 7.82
C ALA A 156 4.72 -8.71 8.40
N MET A 157 4.12 -9.73 7.78
CA MET A 157 2.89 -10.35 8.29
C MET A 157 3.09 -10.97 9.68
N LYS A 158 4.14 -11.77 9.89
CA LYS A 158 4.46 -12.36 11.20
C LYS A 158 4.58 -11.31 12.30
N TRP A 159 5.27 -10.21 12.00
CA TRP A 159 5.41 -9.11 12.94
C TRP A 159 4.06 -8.44 13.24
N LEU A 160 3.26 -8.14 12.21
CA LEU A 160 1.96 -7.46 12.38
C LEU A 160 0.94 -8.32 13.15
N ILE A 161 0.96 -9.64 12.97
CA ILE A 161 0.00 -10.56 13.57
C ILE A 161 0.42 -10.96 14.99
N ASN A 162 1.68 -11.36 15.17
CA ASN A 162 2.14 -12.03 16.39
C ASN A 162 3.19 -11.21 17.17
N ASN A 163 3.59 -10.03 16.69
CA ASN A 163 4.78 -9.31 17.17
C ASN A 163 6.05 -10.19 17.17
N GLU A 164 6.16 -11.11 16.21
CA GLU A 164 7.35 -11.95 16.06
C GLU A 164 8.55 -11.11 15.62
N PHE A 165 9.68 -11.28 16.32
CA PHE A 165 10.93 -10.62 16.00
C PHE A 165 11.91 -11.61 15.37
N GLU A 166 12.30 -11.33 14.14
CA GLU A 166 13.38 -12.04 13.45
C GLU A 166 14.58 -11.11 13.32
N ALA A 167 15.76 -11.58 13.72
CA ALA A 167 17.00 -10.81 13.57
C ALA A 167 17.26 -10.53 12.07
N ASP A 168 17.58 -9.28 11.76
CA ASP A 168 17.92 -8.79 10.42
C ASP A 168 16.86 -9.02 9.33
N ASN A 169 15.59 -8.81 9.68
CA ASN A 169 14.50 -8.93 8.70
C ASN A 169 14.02 -7.56 8.15
N GLU A 170 14.35 -7.28 6.90
CA GLU A 170 13.97 -6.04 6.21
C GLU A 170 12.45 -5.80 6.15
N GLY A 171 11.65 -6.85 5.97
CA GLY A 171 10.20 -6.75 5.93
C GLY A 171 9.60 -6.26 7.25
N MET A 172 10.07 -6.83 8.36
CA MET A 172 9.70 -6.40 9.72
C MET A 172 10.13 -4.94 9.97
N LYS A 173 11.37 -4.57 9.62
CA LYS A 173 11.87 -3.19 9.79
C LYS A 173 11.00 -2.19 9.02
N MET A 174 10.65 -2.52 7.77
CA MET A 174 9.75 -1.70 6.95
C MET A 174 8.38 -1.56 7.59
N ALA A 175 7.75 -2.67 8.00
CA ALA A 175 6.43 -2.64 8.62
C ALA A 175 6.43 -1.81 9.92
N LYS A 176 7.46 -1.96 10.77
CA LYS A 176 7.62 -1.17 11.99
C LYS A 176 7.74 0.33 11.70
N SER A 177 8.58 0.70 10.75
CA SER A 177 8.76 2.11 10.34
C SER A 177 7.46 2.69 9.80
N TRP A 178 6.76 1.92 8.97
CA TRP A 178 5.47 2.31 8.41
C TRP A 178 4.38 2.47 9.46
N SER A 179 4.31 1.60 10.48
CA SER A 179 3.33 1.75 11.57
C SER A 179 3.53 3.05 12.33
N ILE A 180 4.78 3.46 12.58
CA ILE A 180 5.09 4.74 13.23
C ILE A 180 4.64 5.91 12.35
N ARG A 181 4.96 5.87 11.06
CA ARG A 181 4.62 6.96 10.14
C ARG A 181 3.12 7.06 9.87
N LEU A 182 2.41 5.94 9.84
CA LEU A 182 0.95 5.94 9.73
C LEU A 182 0.29 6.73 10.87
N LEU A 183 0.77 6.56 12.11
CA LEU A 183 0.30 7.34 13.26
C LEU A 183 0.55 8.84 13.06
N GLN A 184 1.73 9.23 12.57
CA GLN A 184 2.05 10.64 12.30
C GLN A 184 1.14 11.25 11.23
N ILE A 185 0.80 10.48 10.17
CA ILE A 185 -0.12 10.92 9.13
C ILE A 185 -1.54 11.08 9.69
N GLN A 186 -2.00 10.13 10.50
CA GLN A 186 -3.31 10.22 11.16
C GLN A 186 -3.39 11.47 12.04
N GLU A 187 -2.39 11.70 12.89
CA GLU A 187 -2.32 12.92 13.71
C GLU A 187 -2.32 14.20 12.88
N TYR A 188 -1.64 14.21 11.73
CA TYR A 188 -1.64 15.36 10.82
C TYR A 188 -3.03 15.59 10.21
N LEU A 189 -3.68 14.53 9.73
CA LEU A 189 -5.01 14.61 9.11
C LEU A 189 -6.08 15.04 10.13
N ASP A 190 -6.00 14.56 11.37
CA ASP A 190 -6.92 14.93 12.44
C ASP A 190 -6.80 16.41 12.84
N LYS A 191 -5.59 16.99 12.80
CA LYS A 191 -5.35 18.43 13.07
C LYS A 191 -5.88 19.36 11.98
N LYS A 192 -6.17 18.84 10.78
CA LYS A 192 -6.61 19.61 9.60
C LYS A 192 -8.12 19.53 9.36
N ASN A 193 -8.85 18.73 10.14
CA ASN A 193 -10.31 18.63 10.16
C ASN A 193 -10.89 19.43 11.33
#